data_AF-A0AA43BFS8-F1
#
_entry.id   AF-A0AA43BFS8-F1
#
_cell.length_a   1.000
_cell.length_b   1.000
_cell.length_c   1.000
_cell.angle_alpha   90.00
_cell.angle_beta   90.00
_cell.angle_gamma   90.00
#
_symmetry.space_group_name_H-M   'P 1'
#
loop_
_entity.id
_entity.type
_entity.pdbx_description
1 polymer ?
#
loop_
_entity_poly.entity_id
_entity_poly.type
_entity_poly.pdbx_seq_one_letter_code
_entity_poly.pdbx_strand_id
1 'polypeptide(L)'
;MKLPGIDVVIQAIGQDTSSAPLSRLLLDLEIGERDFRHYPLKLAGMRFWTDEENTLQLEFKDVGLLVDIPYHDLDEGPWVLTSVALWGARVSKKNKVRKEKPAYSGPLPCGLSFSMLRQHVRERLAALSAGNAVEMGFDGEVDVWCVSGLELAVDFSGPDDSIRCISLSIPIKRSDHHP
;
A
#
# COMPACT_ATOMS: atom_id res chain seq x y z
N MET A 1 -0.97 -19.48 -0.39
CA MET A 1 -0.54 -18.09 -0.69
C MET A 1 0.96 -18.01 -0.90
N LYS A 2 1.37 -17.61 -2.10
CA LYS A 2 2.76 -17.27 -2.42
C LYS A 2 2.94 -15.76 -2.28
N LEU A 3 3.99 -15.31 -1.58
CA LEU A 3 4.26 -13.88 -1.48
C LEU A 3 4.77 -13.36 -2.84
N PRO A 4 4.14 -12.31 -3.40
CA PRO A 4 4.52 -11.81 -4.71
C PRO A 4 5.90 -11.18 -4.67
N GLY A 5 6.62 -11.27 -5.79
CA GLY A 5 7.82 -10.46 -5.99
C GLY A 5 7.45 -8.98 -6.01
N ILE A 6 8.34 -8.12 -5.50
CA ILE A 6 8.03 -6.69 -5.43
C ILE A 6 7.81 -6.05 -6.81
N ASP A 7 8.47 -6.54 -7.86
CA ASP A 7 8.26 -6.07 -9.22
C ASP A 7 6.85 -6.38 -9.73
N VAL A 8 6.27 -7.53 -9.34
CA VAL A 8 4.89 -7.91 -9.68
C VAL A 8 3.92 -6.94 -9.00
N VAL A 9 4.19 -6.58 -7.74
CA VAL A 9 3.40 -5.59 -7.01
C VAL A 9 3.47 -4.22 -7.69
N ILE A 10 4.68 -3.72 -7.99
CA ILE A 10 4.91 -2.42 -8.64
C ILE A 10 4.19 -2.35 -9.99
N GLN A 11 4.27 -3.40 -10.81
CA GLN A 11 3.64 -3.45 -12.12
C GLN A 11 2.10 -3.52 -12.05
N ALA A 12 1.53 -4.04 -10.96
CA ALA A 12 0.10 -4.15 -10.77
C ALA A 12 -0.55 -2.85 -10.27
N ILE A 13 0.20 -1.97 -9.59
CA ILE A 13 -0.34 -0.70 -9.09
C ILE A 13 -0.72 0.20 -10.26
N GLY A 14 -1.90 0.80 -10.16
CA GLY A 14 -2.53 1.60 -11.20
C GLY A 14 -3.20 0.79 -12.32
N GLN A 15 -3.16 -0.54 -12.26
CA GLN A 15 -3.80 -1.40 -13.24
C GLN A 15 -5.15 -1.92 -12.73
N ASP A 16 -6.08 -2.14 -13.66
CA ASP A 16 -7.41 -2.68 -13.36
C ASP A 16 -7.46 -4.22 -13.42
N THR A 17 -8.57 -4.81 -12.96
CA THR A 17 -8.74 -6.27 -12.87
C THR A 17 -8.78 -7.00 -14.22
N SER A 18 -8.95 -6.30 -15.34
CA SER A 18 -8.82 -6.87 -16.68
C SER A 18 -7.37 -6.93 -17.17
N SER A 19 -6.45 -6.24 -16.49
CA SER A 19 -5.04 -6.17 -16.88
C SER A 19 -4.27 -7.45 -16.53
N ALA A 20 -3.28 -7.79 -17.37
CA ALA A 20 -2.38 -8.91 -17.12
C ALA A 20 -1.50 -8.73 -15.86
N PRO A 21 -0.94 -7.54 -15.55
CA PRO A 21 -0.15 -7.34 -14.33
C PRO A 21 -0.96 -7.56 -13.05
N LEU A 22 -2.17 -6.99 -12.94
CA LEU A 22 -2.99 -7.21 -11.74
C LEU A 22 -3.47 -8.66 -11.67
N SER A 23 -3.90 -9.24 -12.79
CA SER A 23 -4.27 -10.67 -12.84
C SER A 23 -3.14 -11.57 -12.35
N ARG A 24 -1.89 -11.26 -12.71
CA ARG A 24 -0.73 -12.01 -12.21
C ARG A 24 -0.57 -11.92 -10.70
N LEU A 25 -0.69 -10.72 -10.14
CA LEU A 25 -0.62 -10.51 -8.69
C LEU A 25 -1.71 -11.28 -7.95
N LEU A 26 -2.97 -11.18 -8.41
CA LEU A 26 -4.11 -11.88 -7.81
C LEU A 26 -3.92 -13.40 -7.85
N LEU A 27 -3.38 -13.93 -8.96
CA LEU A 27 -3.04 -15.35 -9.08
C LEU A 27 -1.93 -15.79 -8.11
N ASP A 28 -0.84 -15.02 -7.96
CA ASP A 28 0.21 -15.35 -6.99
C ASP A 28 -0.32 -15.35 -5.55
N LEU A 29 -1.30 -14.48 -5.25
CA LEU A 29 -1.98 -14.40 -3.96
C LEU A 29 -3.12 -15.41 -3.78
N GLU A 30 -3.52 -16.12 -4.84
CA GLU A 30 -4.64 -17.07 -4.86
C GLU A 30 -5.99 -16.43 -4.50
N ILE A 31 -6.23 -15.19 -4.93
CA ILE A 31 -7.45 -14.41 -4.67
C ILE A 31 -8.12 -13.94 -5.96
N GLY A 32 -9.39 -13.56 -5.88
CA GLY A 32 -10.14 -12.90 -6.95
C GLY A 32 -11.04 -11.77 -6.44
N GLU A 33 -11.77 -11.13 -7.33
CA GLU A 33 -12.61 -9.96 -6.99
C GLU A 33 -13.64 -10.25 -5.89
N ARG A 34 -14.12 -11.48 -5.80
CA ARG A 34 -15.04 -11.92 -4.72
C ARG A 34 -14.45 -11.81 -3.31
N ASP A 35 -13.13 -11.79 -3.19
CA ASP A 35 -12.41 -11.70 -1.93
C ASP A 35 -12.21 -10.24 -1.50
N PHE A 36 -12.55 -9.28 -2.38
CA PHE A 36 -12.45 -7.85 -2.09
C PHE A 36 -13.58 -7.43 -1.16
N ARG A 37 -13.21 -6.87 -0.01
CA ARG A 37 -14.15 -6.45 1.04
C ARG A 37 -14.45 -4.97 0.92
N HIS A 38 -15.66 -4.59 1.31
CA HIS A 38 -16.02 -3.19 1.49
C HIS A 38 -15.16 -2.56 2.57
N TYR A 39 -14.69 -1.32 2.35
CA TYR A 39 -14.01 -0.56 3.39
C TYR A 39 -14.86 -0.49 4.67
N PRO A 40 -14.24 -0.47 5.87
CA PRO A 40 -14.97 -0.40 7.14
C PRO A 40 -15.90 0.83 7.26
N LEU A 41 -15.57 1.92 6.56
CA LEU A 41 -16.37 3.14 6.49
C LEU A 41 -17.46 3.11 5.40
N LYS A 42 -17.62 2.00 4.68
CA LYS A 42 -18.58 1.81 3.57
C LYS A 42 -18.50 2.91 2.51
N LEU A 43 -17.28 3.35 2.19
CA LEU A 43 -17.05 4.32 1.12
C LEU A 43 -17.36 3.65 -0.22
N ALA A 44 -18.28 4.24 -0.99
CA ALA A 44 -18.66 3.79 -2.32
C ALA A 44 -17.46 3.78 -3.27
N GLY A 45 -17.41 2.80 -4.16
CA GLY A 45 -16.33 2.63 -5.13
C GLY A 45 -14.97 2.29 -4.51
N MET A 46 -14.91 1.90 -3.23
CA MET A 46 -13.66 1.49 -2.58
C MET A 46 -13.73 0.05 -2.05
N ARG A 47 -12.67 -0.72 -2.30
CA ARG A 47 -12.53 -2.09 -1.80
C ARG A 47 -11.14 -2.35 -1.28
N PHE A 48 -11.00 -3.30 -0.37
CA PHE A 48 -9.68 -3.72 0.09
C PHE A 48 -9.63 -5.22 0.33
N TRP A 49 -8.42 -5.75 0.29
CA TRP A 49 -8.13 -7.11 0.69
C TRP A 49 -6.93 -7.12 1.66
N THR A 50 -6.91 -8.08 2.58
CA THR A 50 -5.73 -8.36 3.39
C THR A 50 -5.50 -9.86 3.45
N ASP A 51 -4.24 -10.26 3.58
CA ASP A 51 -3.91 -11.62 3.97
C ASP A 51 -4.45 -11.96 5.37
N GLU A 52 -4.39 -13.25 5.73
CA GLU A 52 -4.90 -13.76 7.01
C GLU A 52 -4.19 -13.11 8.21
N GLU A 53 -2.88 -12.90 8.09
CA GLU A 53 -2.07 -12.29 9.15
C GLU A 53 -2.24 -10.76 9.22
N ASN A 54 -2.82 -10.16 8.17
CA ASN A 54 -2.90 -8.72 7.93
C ASN A 54 -1.49 -8.10 7.87
N THR A 55 -0.56 -8.76 7.20
CA THR A 55 0.77 -8.24 6.89
C THR A 55 0.83 -7.58 5.52
N LEU A 56 -0.07 -7.96 4.60
CA LEU A 56 -0.23 -7.38 3.28
C LEU A 56 -1.66 -6.85 3.13
N GLN A 57 -1.79 -5.63 2.63
CA GLN A 57 -3.07 -5.02 2.30
C GLN A 57 -3.03 -4.47 0.87
N LEU A 58 -4.08 -4.78 0.11
CA LEU A 58 -4.33 -4.24 -1.22
C LEU A 58 -5.55 -3.33 -1.16
N GLU A 59 -5.43 -2.14 -1.75
CA GLU A 59 -6.49 -1.14 -1.79
C GLU A 59 -6.91 -0.87 -3.22
N PHE A 60 -8.19 -1.04 -3.49
CA PHE A 60 -8.78 -0.91 -4.80
C PHE A 60 -9.77 0.24 -4.83
N LYS A 61 -9.80 0.93 -5.97
CA LYS A 61 -10.86 1.88 -6.30
C LYS A 61 -11.55 1.45 -7.59
N ASP A 62 -12.84 1.69 -7.64
CA ASP A 62 -13.59 1.65 -8.87
C ASP A 62 -12.99 2.67 -9.86
N VAL A 63 -12.85 2.28 -11.12
CA VAL A 63 -12.30 3.13 -12.17
C VAL A 63 -13.03 4.46 -12.31
N GLY A 64 -14.35 4.52 -12.04
CA GLY A 64 -15.15 5.74 -12.07
C GLY A 64 -14.76 6.77 -10.98
N LEU A 65 -13.99 6.37 -9.97
CA LEU A 65 -13.39 7.30 -8.99
C LEU A 65 -12.04 7.88 -9.44
N LEU A 66 -11.44 7.32 -10.49
CA LEU A 66 -10.10 7.70 -10.95
C LEU A 66 -10.15 8.48 -12.26
N VAL A 67 -11.10 8.15 -13.12
CA VAL A 67 -11.32 8.80 -14.41
C VAL A 67 -12.81 9.04 -14.62
N ASP A 68 -13.13 10.13 -15.31
CA ASP A 68 -14.50 10.45 -15.67
C ASP A 68 -14.96 9.53 -16.82
N ILE A 69 -15.92 8.65 -16.52
CA ILE A 69 -16.49 7.68 -17.48
C ILE A 69 -18.00 7.94 -17.58
N PRO A 70 -18.49 8.33 -18.76
CA PRO A 70 -19.92 8.53 -18.98
C PRO A 70 -20.72 7.26 -18.69
N TYR A 71 -21.83 7.42 -17.95
CA TYR A 71 -22.79 6.34 -17.61
C TYR A 71 -22.21 5.19 -16.80
N HIS A 72 -21.15 5.45 -16.02
CA HIS A 72 -20.54 4.47 -15.14
C HIS A 72 -21.20 4.47 -13.76
N ASP A 73 -21.71 3.32 -13.34
CA ASP A 73 -22.23 3.13 -12.00
C ASP A 73 -21.10 2.71 -11.04
N LEU A 74 -20.95 3.47 -9.95
CA LEU A 74 -19.96 3.15 -8.92
C LEU A 74 -20.29 1.80 -8.27
N ASP A 75 -19.23 1.09 -7.88
CA ASP A 75 -19.26 -0.23 -7.23
C ASP A 75 -19.48 -1.43 -8.17
N GLU A 76 -19.53 -1.21 -9.49
CA GLU A 76 -19.55 -2.28 -10.49
C GLU A 76 -18.15 -2.70 -10.97
N GLY A 77 -17.12 -1.91 -10.66
CA GLY A 77 -15.80 -2.08 -11.24
C GLY A 77 -15.75 -1.66 -12.72
N PRO A 78 -14.62 -1.84 -13.43
CA PRO A 78 -13.45 -2.61 -13.00
C PRO A 78 -12.69 -1.96 -11.84
N TRP A 79 -12.03 -2.81 -11.06
CA TRP A 79 -11.31 -2.39 -9.85
C TRP A 79 -9.83 -2.13 -10.15
N VAL A 80 -9.36 -0.92 -9.86
CA VAL A 80 -7.96 -0.53 -10.01
C VAL A 80 -7.23 -0.70 -8.70
N LEU A 81 -6.09 -1.40 -8.70
CA LEU A 81 -5.22 -1.47 -7.54
C LEU A 81 -4.52 -0.12 -7.34
N THR A 82 -4.93 0.64 -6.33
CA THR A 82 -4.42 2.01 -6.11
C THR A 82 -3.31 2.09 -5.07
N SER A 83 -3.29 1.18 -4.10
CA SER A 83 -2.30 1.17 -3.04
C SER A 83 -2.04 -0.25 -2.53
N VAL A 84 -0.81 -0.48 -2.10
CA VAL A 84 -0.37 -1.70 -1.42
C VAL A 84 0.38 -1.30 -0.17
N ALA A 85 0.01 -1.89 0.96
CA ALA A 85 0.66 -1.66 2.26
C ALA A 85 1.26 -2.95 2.81
N LEU A 86 2.53 -2.86 3.21
CA LEU A 86 3.36 -3.92 3.77
C LEU A 86 3.62 -3.57 5.24
N TRP A 87 3.08 -4.36 6.15
CA TRP A 87 3.09 -4.06 7.57
C TRP A 87 4.29 -4.68 8.28
N GLY A 88 4.95 -3.89 9.11
CA GLY A 88 5.96 -4.34 10.06
C GLY A 88 5.35 -5.12 11.23
N ALA A 89 6.22 -5.65 12.09
CA ALA A 89 5.80 -6.38 13.27
C ALA A 89 5.00 -5.47 14.20
N ARG A 90 3.87 -5.96 14.71
CA ARG A 90 2.97 -5.14 15.52
C ARG A 90 2.27 -5.93 16.59
N VAL A 91 1.97 -5.28 17.70
CA VAL A 91 1.15 -5.86 18.76
C VAL A 91 -0.31 -5.55 18.50
N SER A 92 -1.08 -6.60 18.19
CA SER A 92 -2.54 -6.50 18.12
C SER A 92 -3.14 -6.68 19.51
N LYS A 93 -3.97 -5.73 19.94
CA LYS A 93 -4.81 -5.87 21.14
C LYS A 93 -6.24 -6.17 20.71
N LYS A 94 -6.53 -7.44 20.42
CA LYS A 94 -7.89 -7.89 20.12
C LYS A 94 -8.43 -8.65 21.32
N ASN A 95 -9.64 -8.32 21.78
CA ASN A 95 -10.29 -8.97 22.93
C ASN A 95 -9.43 -8.98 24.21
N LYS A 96 -8.67 -7.91 24.47
CA LYS A 96 -7.73 -7.79 25.61
C LYS A 96 -6.55 -8.78 25.60
N VAL A 97 -6.38 -9.58 24.54
CA VAL A 97 -5.20 -10.43 24.35
C VAL A 97 -4.18 -9.67 23.51
N ARG A 98 -2.97 -9.51 24.05
CA ARG A 98 -1.81 -9.03 23.28
C ARG A 98 -1.28 -10.20 22.45
N LYS A 99 -1.40 -10.10 21.13
CA LYS A 99 -0.79 -11.05 20.20
C LYS A 99 0.17 -10.29 19.29
N GLU A 100 1.42 -10.74 19.25
CA GLU A 100 2.38 -10.28 18.26
C GLU A 100 1.95 -10.79 16.89
N LYS A 101 1.80 -9.85 15.95
CA LYS A 101 1.63 -10.15 14.54
C LYS A 101 3.01 -10.06 13.89
N PRO A 102 3.39 -11.04 13.07
CA PRO A 102 4.65 -10.99 12.35
C PRO A 102 4.66 -9.80 11.38
N ALA A 103 5.85 -9.40 10.97
CA ALA A 103 6.02 -8.49 9.84
C ALA A 103 5.76 -9.22 8.52
N TYR A 104 5.43 -8.48 7.46
CA TYR A 104 5.45 -8.99 6.10
C TYR A 104 6.84 -9.56 5.79
N SER A 105 6.88 -10.83 5.35
CA SER A 105 8.12 -11.57 5.16
C SER A 105 8.56 -11.66 3.69
N GLY A 106 7.80 -11.04 2.79
CA GLY A 106 8.11 -11.01 1.36
C GLY A 106 9.10 -9.91 0.99
N PRO A 107 9.45 -9.80 -0.30
CA PRO A 107 10.35 -8.77 -0.80
C PRO A 107 9.79 -7.36 -0.55
N LEU A 108 10.64 -6.46 -0.07
CA LEU A 108 10.31 -5.05 0.16
C LEU A 108 10.89 -4.16 -0.96
N PRO A 109 10.25 -3.02 -1.28
CA PRO A 109 10.72 -2.11 -2.32
C PRO A 109 12.05 -1.46 -1.93
N CYS A 110 12.82 -1.04 -2.93
CA CYS A 110 14.04 -0.24 -2.78
C CYS A 110 15.14 -0.89 -1.91
N GLY A 111 15.03 -2.20 -1.63
CA GLY A 111 15.93 -2.91 -0.72
C GLY A 111 15.75 -2.49 0.74
N LEU A 112 14.57 -2.00 1.12
CA LEU A 112 14.24 -1.65 2.49
C LEU A 112 14.11 -2.92 3.37
N SER A 113 14.22 -2.72 4.67
CA SER A 113 13.94 -3.73 5.70
C SER A 113 13.20 -3.07 6.85
N PHE A 114 12.26 -3.77 7.49
CA PHE A 114 11.56 -3.26 8.68
C PHE A 114 12.49 -2.96 9.87
N SER A 115 13.70 -3.51 9.85
CA SER A 115 14.74 -3.20 10.85
C SER A 115 15.52 -1.92 10.57
N MET A 116 15.29 -1.24 9.43
CA MET A 116 15.96 0.01 9.13
C MET A 116 15.38 1.15 9.97
N LEU A 117 16.29 1.98 10.49
CA LEU A 117 15.95 3.26 11.11
C LEU A 117 15.63 4.30 10.03
N ARG A 118 14.82 5.30 10.38
CA ARG A 118 14.42 6.39 9.48
C ARG A 118 15.58 7.04 8.72
N GLN A 119 16.70 7.32 9.39
CA GLN A 119 17.89 7.88 8.74
C GLN A 119 18.45 6.95 7.64
N HIS A 120 18.57 5.65 7.92
CA HIS A 120 19.06 4.68 6.93
C HIS A 120 18.10 4.53 5.74
N VAL A 121 16.78 4.65 5.96
CA VAL A 121 15.80 4.69 4.87
C VAL A 121 16.05 5.91 3.97
N ARG A 122 16.23 7.10 4.57
CA ARG A 122 16.51 8.34 3.82
C ARG A 122 17.80 8.23 3.02
N GLU A 123 18.88 7.76 3.62
CA GLU A 123 20.17 7.54 2.95
C GLU A 123 20.05 6.54 1.79
N ARG A 124 19.30 5.44 2.01
CA ARG A 124 19.05 4.43 0.98
C ARG A 124 18.31 5.02 -0.21
N LEU A 125 17.26 5.81 0.02
CA LEU A 125 16.48 6.40 -1.06
C LEU A 125 17.20 7.56 -1.74
N ALA A 126 18.01 8.33 -1.00
CA ALA A 126 18.92 9.31 -1.60
C ALA A 126 19.93 8.64 -2.54
N ALA A 127 20.50 7.49 -2.17
CA ALA A 127 21.39 6.70 -3.03
C ALA A 127 20.70 6.17 -4.29
N LEU A 128 19.37 6.01 -4.27
CA LEU A 128 18.55 5.66 -5.43
C LEU A 128 18.06 6.90 -6.22
N SER A 129 18.55 8.10 -5.89
CA SER A 129 18.14 9.35 -6.52
C SER A 129 16.63 9.65 -6.39
N ALA A 130 15.98 9.19 -5.33
CA ALA A 130 14.57 9.47 -5.05
C ALA A 130 14.31 10.91 -4.56
N GLY A 131 15.37 11.69 -4.32
CA GLY A 131 15.29 13.03 -3.75
C GLY A 131 15.07 13.04 -2.24
N ASN A 132 14.67 14.19 -1.72
CA ASN A 132 14.36 14.36 -0.30
C ASN A 132 12.97 13.84 0.03
N ALA A 133 12.82 13.31 1.25
CA ALA A 133 11.51 12.94 1.77
C ALA A 133 10.63 14.18 1.94
N VAL A 134 9.34 14.02 1.66
CA VAL A 134 8.30 14.92 2.17
C VAL A 134 7.76 14.30 3.46
N GLU A 135 7.92 15.00 4.57
CA GLU A 135 7.38 14.58 5.87
C GLU A 135 5.87 14.83 5.92
N MET A 136 5.12 13.82 6.34
CA MET A 136 3.67 13.75 6.42
C MET A 136 3.25 13.05 7.72
N GLY A 137 1.95 13.00 7.99
CA GLY A 137 1.40 12.46 9.24
C GLY A 137 1.10 13.56 10.26
N PHE A 138 0.47 13.18 11.37
CA PHE A 138 0.06 14.16 12.39
C PHE A 138 1.27 14.72 13.15
N ASP A 139 2.28 13.88 13.37
CA ASP A 139 3.51 14.20 14.10
C ASP A 139 4.75 14.14 13.19
N GLY A 140 4.55 14.17 11.86
CA GLY A 140 5.64 14.03 10.89
C GLY A 140 6.25 12.64 10.87
N GLU A 141 5.46 11.61 11.19
CA GLU A 141 5.89 10.23 11.34
C GLU A 141 5.98 9.45 10.03
N VAL A 142 5.54 10.04 8.91
CA VAL A 142 5.54 9.41 7.59
C VAL A 142 6.50 10.16 6.66
N ASP A 143 7.45 9.46 6.07
CA ASP A 143 8.26 10.00 4.97
C ASP A 143 7.71 9.52 3.63
N VAL A 144 7.56 10.44 2.68
CA VAL A 144 7.02 10.17 1.34
C VAL A 144 8.02 10.54 0.26
N TRP A 145 8.17 9.67 -0.74
CA TRP A 145 8.95 9.88 -1.95
C TRP A 145 8.15 9.53 -3.20
N CYS A 146 8.56 10.07 -4.35
CA CYS A 146 8.13 9.58 -5.64
C CYS A 146 9.26 8.71 -6.22
N VAL A 147 9.00 7.41 -6.37
CA VAL A 147 9.97 6.43 -6.90
C VAL A 147 9.34 5.71 -8.08
N SER A 148 9.96 5.81 -9.25
CA SER A 148 9.50 5.16 -10.50
C SER A 148 8.05 5.47 -10.87
N GLY A 149 7.58 6.69 -10.59
CA GLY A 149 6.21 7.12 -10.88
C GLY A 149 5.16 6.63 -9.89
N LEU A 150 5.57 5.99 -8.79
CA LEU A 150 4.71 5.63 -7.66
C LEU A 150 5.07 6.46 -6.43
N GLU A 151 4.10 6.69 -5.57
CA GLU A 151 4.34 7.24 -4.25
C GLU A 151 4.75 6.12 -3.29
N LEU A 152 5.95 6.22 -2.72
CA LEU A 152 6.47 5.37 -1.66
C LEU A 152 6.35 6.13 -0.34
N ALA A 153 5.51 5.65 0.57
CA ALA A 153 5.40 6.19 1.92
C ALA A 153 5.90 5.18 2.96
N VAL A 154 6.75 5.65 3.88
CA VAL A 154 7.29 4.86 4.99
C VAL A 154 6.86 5.51 6.29
N ASP A 155 6.11 4.75 7.08
CA ASP A 155 5.49 5.18 8.32
C ASP A 155 6.27 4.61 9.50
N PHE A 156 6.73 5.49 10.38
CA PHE A 156 7.57 5.18 11.53
C PHE A 156 6.74 5.35 12.80
N SER A 157 6.58 4.28 13.59
CA SER A 157 5.77 4.41 14.82
C SER A 157 6.16 3.46 15.95
N GLY A 158 7.35 2.85 15.88
CA GLY A 158 7.88 2.02 16.96
C GLY A 158 8.94 2.74 17.78
N PRO A 159 9.41 2.13 18.89
CA PRO A 159 10.63 2.56 19.57
C PRO A 159 11.76 2.72 18.55
N ASP A 160 12.56 3.77 18.71
CA ASP A 160 13.71 4.10 17.86
C ASP A 160 13.36 4.40 16.39
N ASP A 161 12.18 4.94 16.10
CA ASP A 161 11.73 5.23 14.73
C ASP A 161 11.78 4.00 13.81
N SER A 162 11.35 2.84 14.33
CA SER A 162 11.19 1.63 13.51
C SER A 162 10.00 1.73 12.57
N ILE A 163 10.14 1.11 11.39
CA ILE A 163 9.13 1.13 10.34
C ILE A 163 7.90 0.32 10.78
N ARG A 164 6.76 1.00 10.92
CA ARG A 164 5.44 0.38 11.10
C ARG A 164 4.89 -0.16 9.79
N CYS A 165 5.03 0.60 8.70
CA CYS A 165 4.41 0.28 7.42
C CYS A 165 5.22 0.87 6.26
N ILE A 166 5.26 0.15 5.14
CA ILE A 166 5.74 0.63 3.86
C ILE A 166 4.58 0.52 2.88
N SER A 167 4.23 1.61 2.21
CA SER A 167 3.17 1.61 1.21
C SER A 167 3.64 2.14 -0.14
N LEU A 168 3.13 1.53 -1.20
CA LEU A 168 3.30 1.94 -2.59
C LEU A 168 1.93 2.28 -3.15
N SER A 169 1.77 3.44 -3.77
CA SER A 169 0.49 3.86 -4.32
C SER A 169 0.65 4.67 -5.60
N ILE A 170 -0.44 4.79 -6.38
CA ILE A 170 -0.49 5.76 -7.47
C ILE A 170 -0.30 7.18 -6.90
N PRO A 171 0.45 8.07 -7.58
CA PRO A 171 0.61 9.44 -7.11
C PRO A 171 -0.74 10.16 -7.01
N ILE A 172 -1.07 10.65 -5.82
CA ILE A 172 -2.26 11.47 -5.64
C ILE A 172 -1.89 12.89 -6.09
N LYS A 173 -2.60 13.44 -7.09
CA LYS A 173 -2.50 14.86 -7.42
C LYS A 173 -3.02 15.67 -6.24
N ARG A 174 -2.12 16.15 -5.38
CA ARG A 174 -2.44 16.94 -4.18
C ARG A 174 -2.75 18.42 -4.48
N SER A 175 -3.19 18.73 -5.70
CA SER A 175 -3.45 20.11 -6.15
C SER A 175 -4.69 20.76 -5.53
N ASP A 176 -5.52 20.05 -4.75
CA ASP A 176 -6.80 20.58 -4.25
C ASP A 176 -7.00 20.48 -2.72
N HIS A 177 -5.92 20.57 -1.93
CA HIS A 177 -6.04 20.72 -0.48
C HIS A 177 -5.51 22.08 -0.01
N HIS A 178 -6.33 23.12 -0.26
CA HIS A 178 -6.52 24.19 0.73
C HIS A 178 -7.64 23.75 1.68
N PRO A 179 -7.41 23.89 2.99
CA PRO A 179 -7.59 25.17 3.67
C PRO A 179 -6.33 25.68 4.39
#